data_AF-A0A0N4YMI0-F1
#
_entry.id   AF-A0A0N4YMI0-F1
#
_cell.length_a   1.000
_cell.length_b   1.000
_cell.length_c   1.000
_cell.angle_alpha   90.00
_cell.angle_beta   90.00
_cell.angle_gamma   90.00
#
_symmetry.space_group_name_H-M   'P 1'
#
loop_
_entity.id
_entity.type
_entity.pdbx_description
1 polymer ?
#
loop_
_entity_poly.entity_id
_entity_poly.type
_entity_poly.pdbx_seq_one_letter_code
_entity_poly.pdbx_strand_id
1 'polypeptide(L)'
;MRACSVFILYILSQAEEHASSKKRKTVNVDDIMHALGVCGFESLCESLHAAFESYKASRPTKVAKAKGPRRGPNPSVSDTVTSSNDQGTCDID
;
A
#
# COMPACT_ATOMS: atom_id res chain seq x y z
N MET A 1 13.92 -25.18 22.67
CA MET A 1 13.10 -24.57 21.59
C MET A 1 12.22 -23.38 22.03
N ARG A 2 11.70 -23.31 23.27
CA ARG A 2 10.84 -22.18 23.70
C ARG A 2 11.47 -20.79 23.54
N ALA A 3 12.77 -20.65 23.78
CA ALA A 3 13.47 -19.36 23.68
C ALA A 3 13.37 -18.72 22.28
N CYS A 4 13.39 -19.53 21.20
CA CYS A 4 13.31 -19.00 19.84
C CYS A 4 11.92 -18.43 19.54
N SER A 5 10.86 -19.15 19.89
CA SER A 5 9.49 -18.67 19.72
C SER A 5 9.23 -17.40 20.53
N VAL A 6 9.72 -17.35 21.78
CA VAL A 6 9.61 -16.15 22.63
C VAL A 6 10.40 -14.98 22.04
N PHE A 7 11.60 -15.23 21.52
CA PHE A 7 12.41 -14.19 20.86
C PHE A 7 11.70 -13.60 19.65
N ILE A 8 11.14 -14.43 18.76
CA ILE A 8 10.41 -13.96 17.57
C ILE A 8 9.20 -13.11 17.99
N LEU A 9 8.42 -13.58 18.96
CA LEU A 9 7.24 -12.86 19.45
C LEU A 9 7.63 -11.55 20.14
N TYR A 10 8.71 -11.54 20.90
CA TYR A 10 9.23 -10.34 21.54
C TYR A 10 9.63 -9.29 20.51
N ILE A 11 10.48 -9.64 19.54
CA ILE A 11 10.92 -8.70 18.49
C ILE A 11 9.72 -8.20 17.66
N LEU A 12 8.76 -9.08 17.34
CA LEU A 12 7.56 -8.68 16.62
C LEU A 12 6.74 -7.64 17.41
N SER A 13 6.54 -7.86 18.72
CA SER A 13 5.84 -6.91 19.59
C SER A 13 6.52 -5.53 19.60
N GLN A 14 7.85 -5.49 19.69
CA GLN A 14 8.60 -4.22 19.69
C GLN A 14 8.52 -3.51 18.33
N ALA A 15 8.55 -4.29 17.24
CA ALA A 15 8.43 -3.74 15.89
C ALA A 15 7.00 -3.22 15.59
N GLU A 16 5.97 -3.88 16.11
CA GLU A 16 4.57 -3.42 16.04
C GLU A 16 4.38 -2.07 16.75
N GLU A 17 5.00 -1.89 17.92
CA GLU A 17 4.98 -0.62 18.63
C GLU A 17 5.65 0.50 17.81
N HIS A 18 6.80 0.23 17.18
CA HIS A 18 7.47 1.19 16.31
C HIS A 18 6.71 1.48 15.00
N ALA A 19 6.04 0.48 14.42
CA ALA A 19 5.16 0.70 13.27
C ALA A 19 3.95 1.57 13.66
N SER A 20 3.35 1.29 14.82
CA SER A 20 2.19 2.00 15.37
C SER A 20 2.52 3.45 15.72
N SER A 21 3.70 3.72 16.29
CA SER A 21 4.15 5.09 16.57
C SER A 21 4.29 5.93 15.30
N LYS A 22 4.55 5.28 14.15
CA LYS A 22 4.57 5.87 12.81
C LYS A 22 3.22 5.84 12.09
N LYS A 23 2.12 5.55 12.81
CA LYS A 23 0.74 5.45 12.28
C LYS A 23 0.58 4.39 11.19
N ARG A 24 1.40 3.34 11.18
CA ARG A 24 1.32 2.23 10.21
C ARG A 24 0.73 1.00 10.86
N LYS A 25 -0.13 0.30 10.10
CA LYS A 25 -0.69 -1.01 10.46
C LYS A 25 0.17 -2.18 9.96
N THR A 26 1.15 -1.90 9.11
CA THR A 26 2.05 -2.89 8.52
C THR A 26 3.45 -2.67 9.07
N VAL A 27 4.00 -3.74 9.65
CA VAL A 27 5.40 -3.82 10.07
C VAL A 27 6.28 -3.93 8.83
N ASN A 28 7.26 -3.03 8.73
CA ASN A 28 8.23 -2.98 7.64
C ASN A 28 9.61 -3.41 8.12
N VAL A 29 10.56 -3.58 7.18
CA VAL A 29 11.96 -3.91 7.50
C VAL A 29 12.57 -2.92 8.49
N ASP A 30 12.34 -1.62 8.30
CA ASP A 30 12.87 -0.58 9.19
C ASP A 30 12.39 -0.71 10.64
N ASP A 31 11.21 -1.30 10.86
CA ASP A 31 10.69 -1.52 12.22
C ASP A 31 11.41 -2.65 12.92
N ILE A 32 11.70 -3.71 12.19
CA ILE A 32 12.47 -4.86 12.69
C ILE A 32 13.90 -4.41 13.00
N MET A 33 14.52 -3.64 12.10
CA MET A 33 15.88 -3.12 12.32
C MET A 33 15.95 -2.17 13.53
N HIS A 34 14.95 -1.30 13.69
CA HIS A 34 14.86 -0.44 14.86
C HIS A 34 14.68 -1.25 16.15
N ALA A 35 13.75 -2.21 16.16
CA ALA A 35 13.49 -3.08 17.31
C ALA A 35 14.75 -3.83 17.76
N LEU A 36 15.49 -4.42 16.83
CA LEU A 36 16.75 -5.10 17.13
C LEU A 36 17.79 -4.15 17.73
N GLY A 37 17.88 -2.92 17.22
CA GLY A 37 18.78 -1.90 17.77
C GLY A 37 18.44 -1.52 19.20
N VAL A 38 17.18 -1.17 19.48
CA VAL A 38 16.78 -0.73 20.84
C VAL A 38 16.77 -1.88 21.86
N CYS A 39 16.67 -3.12 21.41
CA CYS A 39 16.72 -4.32 22.26
C CYS A 39 18.13 -4.85 22.51
N GLY A 40 19.18 -4.24 21.95
CA GLY A 40 20.58 -4.65 22.15
C GLY A 40 21.01 -5.86 21.32
N PHE A 41 20.38 -6.07 20.16
CA PHE A 41 20.70 -7.15 19.21
C PHE A 41 21.35 -6.60 17.93
N GLU A 42 22.16 -5.53 18.02
CA GLU A 42 22.76 -4.84 16.87
C GLU A 42 23.62 -5.74 15.98
N SER A 43 24.24 -6.78 16.57
CA SER A 43 25.03 -7.77 15.85
C SER A 43 24.23 -8.56 14.81
N LEU A 44 22.90 -8.62 14.94
CA LEU A 44 22.02 -9.26 13.95
C LEU A 44 21.66 -8.34 12.78
N CYS A 45 21.76 -7.01 12.95
CA CYS A 45 21.32 -6.04 11.95
C CYS A 45 22.10 -6.16 10.64
N GLU A 46 23.42 -6.34 10.70
CA GLU A 46 24.26 -6.47 9.51
C GLU A 46 23.88 -7.71 8.67
N SER A 47 23.77 -8.87 9.32
CA SER A 47 23.41 -10.12 8.66
C SER A 47 22.00 -10.07 8.05
N LEU A 48 21.04 -9.47 8.77
CA LEU A 48 19.68 -9.30 8.28
C LEU A 48 19.61 -8.32 7.10
N HIS A 49 20.38 -7.23 7.14
CA HIS A 49 20.41 -6.25 6.05
C HIS A 49 20.89 -6.90 4.75
N ALA A 50 21.98 -7.67 4.80
CA ALA A 50 22.49 -8.43 3.66
C ALA A 50 21.45 -9.44 3.13
N ALA A 51 20.72 -10.12 4.02
CA ALA A 51 19.65 -11.04 3.64
C ALA A 51 18.48 -10.32 2.93
N PHE A 52 18.06 -9.15 3.43
CA PHE A 52 17.01 -8.36 2.78
C PHE A 52 17.44 -7.81 1.43
N GLU A 53 18.69 -7.38 1.28
CA GLU A 53 19.23 -6.92 0.00
C GLU A 53 19.25 -8.06 -1.04
N SER A 54 19.75 -9.23 -0.64
CA SER A 54 19.72 -10.44 -1.47
C SER A 54 18.29 -10.84 -1.86
N TYR A 55 17.34 -10.69 -0.93
CA TYR A 55 15.92 -10.93 -1.20
C TYR A 55 15.33 -9.95 -2.22
N LYS A 56 15.69 -8.66 -2.12
CA LYS A 56 15.26 -7.65 -3.09
C LYS A 56 15.83 -7.92 -4.48
N ALA A 57 17.09 -8.32 -4.57
CA ALA A 57 17.77 -8.64 -5.83
C ALA A 57 17.23 -9.92 -6.50
N SER A 58 16.80 -10.91 -5.70
CA SER A 58 16.24 -12.16 -6.23
C SER A 58 14.79 -12.05 -6.71
N ARG A 59 14.08 -10.99 -6.34
CA ARG A 59 12.74 -10.72 -6.88
C ARG A 59 12.87 -10.19 -8.30
N PRO A 60 12.31 -10.86 -9.33
CA PRO A 60 12.29 -10.30 -10.67
C PRO A 60 11.56 -8.97 -10.59
N THR A 61 12.28 -7.89 -10.90
CA THR A 61 11.71 -6.55 -11.07
C THR A 61 10.57 -6.73 -12.04
N LYS A 62 9.31 -6.61 -11.58
CA LYS A 62 8.17 -6.56 -12.50
C LYS A 62 8.50 -5.42 -13.45
N VAL A 63 8.88 -5.78 -14.66
CA VAL A 63 9.25 -4.86 -15.74
C VAL A 63 8.17 -3.79 -15.74
N ALA A 64 8.58 -2.54 -15.54
CA ALA A 64 7.67 -1.42 -15.55
C ALA A 64 6.83 -1.51 -16.83
N LYS A 65 5.54 -1.88 -16.71
CA LYS A 65 4.61 -1.70 -17.82
C LYS A 65 4.65 -0.20 -18.12
N ALA A 66 5.21 0.10 -19.29
CA ALA A 66 5.43 1.45 -19.78
C ALA A 66 4.18 2.30 -19.59
N LYS A 67 4.40 3.57 -19.23
CA LYS A 67 3.41 4.66 -19.31
C LYS A 67 2.56 4.48 -20.57
N GLY A 68 1.25 4.45 -20.40
CA GLY A 68 0.29 4.24 -21.48
C GLY A 68 0.41 5.27 -22.62
N PRO A 69 -0.22 5.01 -23.77
CA PRO A 69 -0.40 6.03 -24.79
C PRO A 69 -1.33 7.12 -24.23
N ARG A 70 -0.85 8.37 -24.24
CA ARG A 70 -1.72 9.54 -24.12
C ARG A 70 -2.69 9.52 -25.29
N ARG A 71 -3.97 9.22 -25.04
CA ARG A 71 -5.03 9.50 -26.02
C ARG A 71 -5.60 10.88 -25.70
N GLY A 72 -5.33 11.83 -26.59
CA GLY A 72 -5.85 13.19 -26.55
C GLY A 72 -7.38 13.27 -26.71
N PRO A 73 -7.93 14.49 -26.62
CA PRO A 73 -9.33 14.76 -26.30
C PRO A 73 -10.25 14.71 -27.52
N ASN A 74 -11.48 14.17 -27.38
CA ASN A 74 -12.62 14.50 -28.25
C ASN A 74 -13.96 13.94 -27.69
N PRO A 75 -15.13 14.36 -28.18
CA PRO A 75 -15.91 15.54 -27.77
C PRO A 75 -17.28 15.18 -27.17
N SER A 76 -17.93 16.18 -26.56
CA SER A 76 -19.40 16.38 -26.42
C SER A 76 -20.31 15.21 -26.82
N VAL A 77 -20.97 14.62 -25.82
CA VAL A 77 -22.32 14.08 -25.99
C VAL A 77 -23.22 14.82 -25.00
N SER A 78 -24.14 15.60 -25.55
CA SER A 78 -25.17 16.33 -24.82
C SER A 78 -26.28 15.35 -24.44
N ASP A 79 -26.42 15.05 -23.16
CA ASP A 79 -27.60 14.35 -22.65
C ASP A 79 -28.75 15.35 -22.51
N THR A 80 -29.53 15.46 -23.58
CA THR A 80 -30.87 16.04 -23.57
C THR A 80 -31.80 15.05 -22.86
N VAL A 81 -32.02 15.24 -21.57
CA VAL A 81 -33.13 14.60 -20.85
C VAL A 81 -34.40 15.40 -21.20
N THR A 82 -35.08 14.95 -22.26
CA THR A 82 -36.46 15.32 -22.55
C THR A 82 -37.37 14.52 -21.61
N SER A 83 -37.82 15.17 -20.53
CA SER A 83 -38.97 14.72 -19.76
C SER A 83 -40.23 14.95 -20.58
N SER A 84 -40.77 13.89 -21.18
CA SER A 84 -42.16 13.83 -21.61
C SER A 84 -43.02 13.73 -20.36
N ASN A 85 -43.80 14.78 -20.06
CA ASN A 85 -45.02 14.60 -19.28
C ASN A 85 -46.19 15.25 -20.01
N ASP A 86 -47.24 14.44 -20.05
CA ASP A 86 -48.40 14.43 -20.92
C ASP A 86 -49.53 15.36 -20.42
N GLN A 87 -50.42 15.75 -21.34
CA GLN A 87 -51.72 16.43 -21.16
C GLN A 87 -51.68 17.90 -20.68
N GLY A 88 -52.31 18.88 -21.32
CA GLY A 88 -53.38 18.89 -22.31
C GLY A 88 -54.43 19.92 -21.87
N THR A 89 -54.55 21.04 -22.56
CA THR A 89 -55.77 21.87 -22.56
C THR A 89 -55.91 22.54 -23.93
N CYS A 90 -57.07 22.32 -24.54
CA CYS A 90 -57.54 23.00 -25.74
C CYS A 90 -58.55 24.06 -25.30
N ASP A 91 -58.31 25.32 -25.62
CA ASP A 91 -59.32 26.38 -25.54
C ASP A 91 -59.24 27.25 -26.81
N ILE A 92 -60.26 27.02 -27.65
CA ILE A 92 -60.96 27.97 -28.54
C ILE A 92 -61.65 29.00 -27.61
N ASP A 93 -61.75 30.30 -27.83
CA ASP A 93 -61.82 31.19 -29.00
C ASP A 93 -61.17 32.55 -28.62
#